data_AF-A0A081SHM8-F1
#
_entry.id   AF-A0A081SHM8-F1
#
_cell.length_a   1.000
_cell.length_b   1.000
_cell.length_c   1.000
_cell.angle_alpha   90.00
_cell.angle_beta   90.00
_cell.angle_gamma   90.00
#
_symmetry.space_group_name_H-M   'P 1'
#
loop_
_entity.id
_entity.type
_entity.pdbx_description
1 polymer ?
#
loop_
_entity_poly.entity_id
_entity_poly.type
_entity_poly.pdbx_seq_one_letter_code
_entity_poly.pdbx_strand_id
1 'polypeptide(L)'
;MIHLIRSKVPLLCVVLMSLISSCRYIDPTGVENPSVTEESLIGTPAGSIGSLLNGLRRQFSFALGGTILTTDIVSDNIDHVFVTLSPLIDDPRSIAPLDLTINTTGSTGCYFNLQRVNALADFGLNQLAPNDPNANAAQLAEIRLYKGMALLMLAENFTRFPIVENGPAISASVALDSAIAQFNTVRTLAPARDQQTRIALARAFRLKGDRAQARANAQAVTAFSATSSILFATYTEGIVDNDVQVYALLRTSEDLQPLPRLDFLDPKYPFRGTSIPALKPEEAPLILAEIAISEGNLAEARTQMNTAISIALSRPPAVNVTTGDTLIADPDRRRRGRPSNPAFRVRATGDPARGDTTARAGLILRRSGSLVPMYNISRTSIRSADIAALPANDTRAHLRMLYLLRQEIFFLEGRRMSDLGIRLPVMQRQIEGSTSMPAGSPGTEVVVPAYIPPADQMDAYTIETTLNRVTIRHDMNFILAQNRVSPFPIPQ
;
A
#
# COMPACT_ATOMS: atom_id res chain seq x y z
N MET A 1 -64.86 -30.44 47.05
CA MET A 1 -63.65 -29.98 47.77
C MET A 1 -62.54 -30.97 47.43
N ILE A 2 -61.67 -30.73 46.43
CA ILE A 2 -60.44 -29.89 46.51
C ILE A 2 -59.54 -30.45 47.64
N HIS A 3 -58.31 -30.97 47.48
CA HIS A 3 -57.13 -30.74 46.62
C HIS A 3 -56.23 -32.02 46.65
N LEU A 4 -55.58 -32.49 45.58
CA LEU A 4 -54.26 -32.09 45.03
C LEU A 4 -53.03 -32.58 45.82
N ILE A 5 -52.36 -33.67 45.40
CA ILE A 5 -50.89 -33.87 45.57
C ILE A 5 -50.26 -34.58 44.34
N ARG A 6 -49.71 -33.73 43.46
CA ARG A 6 -48.37 -33.77 42.85
C ARG A 6 -47.85 -35.08 42.22
N SER A 7 -48.13 -35.23 40.92
CA SER A 7 -47.21 -35.81 39.93
C SER A 7 -46.21 -34.73 39.49
N LYS A 8 -44.94 -34.85 39.87
CA LYS A 8 -43.84 -33.96 39.43
C LYS A 8 -42.66 -34.76 38.89
N VAL A 9 -42.93 -35.71 37.98
CA VAL A 9 -41.86 -36.46 37.30
C VAL A 9 -41.92 -36.34 35.76
N PRO A 10 -43.08 -36.21 35.07
CA PRO A 10 -43.04 -36.21 33.60
C PRO A 10 -42.73 -34.83 32.99
N LEU A 11 -42.82 -33.73 33.75
CA LEU A 11 -42.57 -32.38 33.22
C LEU A 11 -41.08 -32.04 33.10
N LEU A 12 -40.20 -32.71 33.87
CA LEU A 12 -38.76 -32.41 33.86
C LEU A 12 -38.06 -33.02 32.63
N CYS A 13 -38.54 -34.18 32.13
CA CYS A 13 -37.94 -34.83 30.96
C CYS A 13 -38.30 -34.15 29.63
N VAL A 14 -39.46 -33.50 29.53
CA VAL A 14 -39.88 -32.77 28.31
C VAL A 14 -39.16 -31.41 28.17
N VAL A 15 -38.79 -30.78 29.29
CA VAL A 15 -38.00 -29.54 29.31
C VAL A 15 -36.51 -29.81 29.05
N LEU A 16 -35.98 -30.98 29.43
CA LEU A 16 -34.59 -31.33 29.14
C LEU A 16 -34.36 -31.72 27.66
N MET A 17 -35.34 -32.33 26.99
CA MET A 17 -35.22 -32.67 25.56
C MET A 17 -35.40 -31.46 24.63
N SER A 18 -36.07 -30.38 25.08
CA SER A 18 -36.22 -29.15 24.30
C SER A 18 -35.01 -28.22 24.38
N LEU A 19 -34.11 -28.42 25.36
CA LEU A 19 -32.84 -27.69 25.50
C LEU A 19 -31.69 -28.28 24.65
N ILE A 20 -31.82 -29.52 24.16
CA ILE A 20 -30.77 -30.18 23.35
C ILE A 20 -30.96 -29.89 21.84
N SER A 21 -32.18 -29.56 21.40
CA SER A 21 -32.47 -29.19 20.00
C SER A 21 -32.41 -27.68 19.71
N SER A 22 -32.27 -26.82 20.73
CA SER A 22 -32.26 -25.35 20.56
C SER A 22 -30.86 -24.73 20.52
N CYS A 23 -29.78 -25.50 20.75
CA CYS A 23 -28.40 -25.04 20.59
C CYS A 23 -27.82 -25.19 19.17
N ARG A 24 -28.60 -25.66 18.18
CA ARG A 24 -28.12 -25.87 16.80
C ARG A 24 -28.63 -24.83 15.78
N TYR A 25 -29.29 -23.76 16.23
CA TYR A 25 -29.99 -22.82 15.34
C TYR A 25 -29.52 -21.36 15.40
N ILE A 26 -28.40 -21.07 16.06
CA ILE A 26 -27.75 -19.76 15.96
C ILE A 26 -26.26 -20.00 15.73
N ASP A 27 -25.95 -20.53 14.55
CA ASP A 27 -24.66 -20.29 13.93
C ASP A 27 -24.79 -18.99 13.12
N PRO A 28 -24.25 -17.85 13.61
CA PRO A 28 -24.30 -16.58 12.88
C PRO A 28 -23.42 -16.60 11.62
N THR A 29 -22.74 -17.71 11.31
CA THR A 29 -22.01 -17.92 10.04
C THR A 29 -22.84 -18.65 8.98
N GLY A 30 -24.04 -19.16 9.33
CA GLY A 30 -24.95 -19.88 8.43
C GLY A 30 -25.70 -19.03 7.41
N VAL A 31 -25.17 -17.86 7.02
CA VAL A 31 -25.65 -17.13 5.85
C VAL A 31 -24.81 -17.56 4.65
N GLU A 32 -25.09 -18.75 4.13
CA GLU A 32 -24.59 -19.17 2.82
C GLU A 32 -25.46 -18.50 1.76
N ASN A 33 -24.82 -17.79 0.83
CA ASN A 33 -25.51 -17.33 -0.37
C ASN A 33 -25.81 -18.56 -1.24
N PRO A 34 -27.07 -18.97 -1.44
CA PRO A 34 -27.42 -20.21 -2.15
C PRO A 34 -27.06 -20.20 -3.63
N SER A 35 -26.56 -19.09 -4.16
CA SER A 35 -26.16 -18.96 -5.57
C SER A 35 -24.66 -19.13 -5.84
N VAL A 36 -23.78 -19.05 -4.83
CA VAL A 36 -22.32 -19.19 -5.01
C VAL A 36 -21.66 -19.73 -3.72
N THR A 37 -21.65 -21.06 -3.52
CA THR A 37 -20.80 -21.76 -2.54
C THR A 37 -19.58 -22.40 -3.21
N GLU A 38 -18.56 -22.80 -2.44
CA GLU A 38 -17.40 -23.56 -2.94
C GLU A 38 -17.85 -24.84 -3.65
N GLU A 39 -18.81 -25.56 -3.05
CA GLU A 39 -19.43 -26.75 -3.62
C GLU A 39 -20.19 -26.44 -4.91
N SER A 40 -20.82 -25.26 -5.04
CA SER A 40 -21.52 -24.88 -6.26
C SER A 40 -20.56 -24.52 -7.41
N LEU A 41 -19.42 -23.91 -7.10
CA LEU A 41 -18.38 -23.56 -8.07
C LEU A 41 -17.60 -24.80 -8.54
N ILE A 42 -17.35 -25.74 -7.63
CA ILE A 42 -16.77 -27.04 -7.95
C ILE A 42 -17.78 -27.92 -8.70
N GLY A 43 -19.04 -27.91 -8.27
CA GLY A 43 -20.13 -28.69 -8.85
C GLY A 43 -20.63 -28.19 -10.22
N THR A 44 -20.41 -26.91 -10.54
CA THR A 44 -20.75 -26.30 -11.84
C THR A 44 -19.52 -25.61 -12.44
N PRO A 45 -18.53 -26.38 -12.92
CA PRO A 45 -17.18 -25.85 -13.12
C PRO A 45 -17.05 -24.91 -14.34
N ALA A 46 -17.96 -25.00 -15.31
CA ALA A 46 -17.91 -24.21 -16.54
C ALA A 46 -18.04 -22.71 -16.28
N GLY A 47 -16.96 -21.96 -16.54
CA GLY A 47 -16.91 -20.49 -16.35
C GLY A 47 -16.66 -20.03 -14.91
N SER A 48 -16.39 -20.94 -13.98
CA SER A 48 -16.10 -20.65 -12.57
C SER A 48 -14.88 -19.73 -12.40
N ILE A 49 -13.88 -19.82 -13.28
CA ILE A 49 -12.70 -18.94 -13.28
C ILE A 49 -13.06 -17.48 -13.56
N GLY A 50 -14.06 -17.23 -14.42
CA GLY A 50 -14.54 -15.88 -14.70
C GLY A 50 -15.13 -15.21 -13.45
N SER A 51 -15.98 -15.95 -12.72
CA SER A 51 -16.58 -15.48 -11.47
C SER A 51 -15.52 -15.25 -10.37
N LEU A 52 -14.56 -16.17 -10.24
CA LEU A 52 -13.45 -16.01 -9.30
C LEU A 52 -12.66 -14.73 -9.59
N LEU A 53 -12.33 -14.46 -10.86
CA LEU A 53 -11.54 -13.28 -11.24
C LEU A 53 -12.21 -11.97 -10.83
N ASN A 54 -13.54 -11.87 -10.91
CA ASN A 54 -14.27 -10.70 -10.41
C ASN A 54 -14.10 -10.54 -8.89
N GLY A 55 -14.18 -11.64 -8.14
CA GLY A 55 -13.90 -11.66 -6.70
C GLY A 55 -12.46 -11.31 -6.38
N LEU A 56 -11.50 -11.83 -7.14
CA LEU A 56 -10.06 -11.62 -6.95
C LEU A 56 -9.65 -10.18 -7.22
N ARG A 57 -10.17 -9.57 -8.30
CA ARG A 57 -9.98 -8.14 -8.61
C ARG A 57 -10.48 -7.24 -7.49
N ARG A 58 -11.70 -7.48 -7.01
CA ARG A 58 -12.28 -6.76 -5.86
C ARG A 58 -11.43 -6.94 -4.60
N GLN A 59 -11.01 -8.16 -4.30
CA GLN A 59 -10.20 -8.46 -3.14
C GLN A 59 -8.81 -7.79 -3.21
N PHE A 60 -8.22 -7.72 -4.41
CA PHE A 60 -6.97 -6.99 -4.63
C PHE A 60 -7.13 -5.48 -4.40
N SER A 61 -8.26 -4.88 -4.79
CA SER A 61 -8.56 -3.47 -4.51
C SER A 61 -8.65 -3.17 -3.01
N PHE A 62 -9.24 -4.08 -2.20
CA PHE A 62 -9.20 -3.94 -0.74
C PHE A 62 -7.78 -4.13 -0.18
N ALA A 63 -7.05 -5.14 -0.67
CA ALA A 63 -5.69 -5.38 -0.22
C ALA A 63 -4.77 -4.18 -0.46
N LEU A 64 -4.84 -3.55 -1.63
CA LEU A 64 -4.07 -2.35 -1.95
C LEU A 64 -4.51 -1.14 -1.12
N GLY A 65 -5.82 -0.86 -1.06
CA GLY A 65 -6.36 0.26 -0.30
C GLY A 65 -6.03 0.18 1.20
N GLY A 66 -6.26 -0.98 1.82
CA GLY A 66 -5.91 -1.22 3.22
C GLY A 66 -4.40 -1.12 3.48
N THR A 67 -3.56 -1.64 2.58
CA THR A 67 -2.10 -1.48 2.69
C THR A 67 -1.69 -0.01 2.65
N ILE A 68 -2.25 0.78 1.73
CA ILE A 68 -1.95 2.22 1.63
C ILE A 68 -2.33 2.94 2.91
N LEU A 69 -3.57 2.76 3.39
CA LEU A 69 -4.03 3.40 4.63
C LEU A 69 -3.12 3.11 5.82
N THR A 70 -2.81 1.83 6.07
CA THR A 70 -1.92 1.46 7.17
C THR A 70 -0.53 2.04 6.99
N THR A 71 0.10 1.82 5.82
CA THR A 71 1.51 2.14 5.62
C THR A 71 1.80 3.63 5.49
N ASP A 72 0.84 4.44 5.02
CA ASP A 72 1.04 5.89 4.95
C ASP A 72 0.87 6.57 6.31
N ILE A 73 -0.03 6.09 7.18
CA ILE A 73 -0.11 6.56 8.58
C ILE A 73 1.17 6.22 9.34
N VAL A 74 1.73 5.02 9.15
CA VAL A 74 3.00 4.61 9.80
C VAL A 74 4.21 5.41 9.28
N SER A 75 4.05 6.32 8.32
CA SER A 75 5.15 6.98 7.61
C SER A 75 5.09 8.50 7.72
N ASP A 76 6.12 9.19 7.22
CA ASP A 76 6.17 10.66 7.15
C ASP A 76 5.35 11.29 6.00
N ASN A 77 4.47 10.52 5.33
CA ASN A 77 3.66 11.05 4.24
C ASN A 77 2.45 11.85 4.74
N ILE A 78 1.85 11.41 5.83
CA ILE A 78 0.56 11.86 6.30
C ILE A 78 0.61 12.08 7.79
N ASP A 79 -0.03 13.15 8.22
CA ASP A 79 -0.40 13.43 9.59
C ASP A 79 -1.80 12.87 9.84
N HIS A 80 -1.92 12.05 10.88
CA HIS A 80 -3.14 11.35 11.23
C HIS A 80 -3.95 12.15 12.26
N VAL A 81 -5.01 12.78 11.78
CA VAL A 81 -5.64 13.89 12.50
C VAL A 81 -6.86 13.45 13.32
N PHE A 82 -7.43 12.26 13.08
CA PHE A 82 -8.68 11.83 13.70
C PHE A 82 -8.76 10.33 14.02
N VAL A 83 -9.34 9.97 15.17
CA VAL A 83 -9.32 8.63 15.81
C VAL A 83 -10.10 7.50 15.13
N THR A 84 -10.54 7.66 13.87
CA THR A 84 -11.29 6.62 13.15
C THR A 84 -10.41 5.45 12.73
N LEU A 85 -9.13 5.73 12.47
CA LEU A 85 -8.06 4.76 12.38
C LEU A 85 -7.27 4.80 13.70
N SER A 86 -6.51 3.75 14.00
CA SER A 86 -5.75 3.70 15.26
C SER A 86 -4.71 4.82 15.27
N PRO A 87 -4.72 5.73 16.26
CA PRO A 87 -3.65 6.72 16.37
C PRO A 87 -2.33 6.09 16.85
N LEU A 88 -2.36 4.86 17.37
CA LEU A 88 -1.17 4.19 17.89
C LEU A 88 -0.20 3.79 16.78
N ILE A 89 -0.67 3.59 15.55
CA ILE A 89 0.20 3.20 14.43
C ILE A 89 1.05 4.36 13.89
N ASP A 90 0.76 5.59 14.31
CA ASP A 90 1.56 6.78 14.01
C ASP A 90 2.86 6.84 14.84
N ASP A 91 2.93 6.10 15.95
CA ASP A 91 4.18 5.73 16.61
C ASP A 91 4.57 4.30 16.21
N PRO A 92 5.51 4.11 15.26
CA PRO A 92 5.88 2.79 14.79
C PRO A 92 6.29 1.81 15.89
N ARG A 93 6.84 2.30 17.02
CA ARG A 93 7.30 1.44 18.12
C ARG A 93 6.17 0.97 19.03
N SER A 94 5.01 1.62 18.98
CA SER A 94 3.82 1.26 19.73
C SER A 94 2.91 0.28 18.98
N ILE A 95 3.26 -0.07 17.72
CA ILE A 95 2.49 -1.00 16.90
C ILE A 95 2.53 -2.41 17.52
N ALA A 96 1.35 -2.92 17.86
CA ALA A 96 1.16 -4.27 18.35
C ALA A 96 0.25 -5.09 17.42
N PRO A 97 0.33 -6.43 17.43
CA PRO A 97 -0.55 -7.30 16.64
C PRO A 97 -2.04 -7.10 16.88
N LEU A 98 -2.42 -6.54 18.05
CA LEU A 98 -3.79 -6.26 18.48
C LEU A 98 -4.33 -4.92 17.97
N ASP A 99 -3.50 -4.10 17.32
CA ASP A 99 -3.93 -2.80 16.82
C ASP A 99 -5.15 -2.92 15.90
N LEU A 100 -6.13 -2.04 16.02
CA LEU A 100 -7.40 -2.12 15.29
C LEU A 100 -7.25 -2.00 13.77
N THR A 101 -6.19 -1.36 13.28
CA THR A 101 -5.89 -1.23 11.85
C THR A 101 -5.11 -2.43 11.31
N ILE A 102 -4.44 -3.19 12.19
CA ILE A 102 -3.68 -4.39 11.85
C ILE A 102 -4.55 -5.64 12.02
N ASN A 103 -5.23 -5.77 13.16
CA ASN A 103 -6.06 -6.91 13.55
C ASN A 103 -7.50 -6.80 13.06
N THR A 104 -7.68 -6.53 11.78
CA THR A 104 -9.00 -6.39 11.17
C THR A 104 -9.14 -7.27 9.93
N THR A 105 -10.35 -7.81 9.76
CA THR A 105 -10.75 -8.57 8.57
C THR A 105 -11.61 -7.73 7.62
N GLY A 106 -11.79 -6.45 7.90
CA GLY A 106 -12.50 -5.49 7.05
C GLY A 106 -11.67 -5.04 5.83
N SER A 107 -12.21 -4.12 5.03
CA SER A 107 -11.54 -3.60 3.81
C SER A 107 -10.22 -2.87 4.08
N THR A 108 -10.02 -2.38 5.31
CA THR A 108 -8.81 -1.64 5.71
C THR A 108 -7.66 -2.53 6.20
N GLY A 109 -7.88 -3.84 6.40
CA GLY A 109 -6.87 -4.74 6.96
C GLY A 109 -5.78 -5.12 5.95
N CYS A 110 -4.58 -4.58 6.08
CA CYS A 110 -3.48 -4.84 5.14
C CYS A 110 -3.08 -6.32 5.08
N TYR A 111 -2.77 -6.95 6.22
CA TYR A 111 -2.33 -8.35 6.28
C TYR A 111 -3.42 -9.32 5.80
N PHE A 112 -4.63 -9.21 6.38
CA PHE A 112 -5.72 -10.13 6.09
C PHE A 112 -6.13 -10.11 4.62
N ASN A 113 -6.29 -8.91 4.03
CA ASN A 113 -6.74 -8.82 2.65
C ASN A 113 -5.68 -9.35 1.66
N LEU A 114 -4.39 -9.15 1.94
CA LEU A 114 -3.32 -9.74 1.14
C LEU A 114 -3.30 -11.27 1.23
N GLN A 115 -3.46 -11.84 2.43
CA GLN A 115 -3.58 -13.28 2.61
C GLN A 115 -4.79 -13.85 1.87
N ARG A 116 -5.91 -13.13 1.87
CA ARG A 116 -7.12 -13.53 1.14
C ARG A 116 -6.93 -13.51 -0.38
N VAL A 117 -6.18 -12.54 -0.93
CA VAL A 117 -5.81 -12.57 -2.37
C VAL A 117 -4.98 -13.82 -2.67
N ASN A 118 -3.98 -14.13 -1.84
CA ASN A 118 -3.14 -15.31 -2.02
C ASN A 118 -3.96 -16.62 -1.97
N ALA A 119 -4.81 -16.78 -0.96
CA ALA A 119 -5.67 -17.96 -0.80
C ALA A 119 -6.68 -18.13 -1.93
N LEU A 120 -7.35 -17.05 -2.36
CA LEU A 120 -8.28 -17.10 -3.50
C LEU A 120 -7.56 -17.46 -4.81
N ALA A 121 -6.34 -16.97 -5.00
CA ALA A 121 -5.56 -17.33 -6.16
C ALA A 121 -5.13 -18.81 -6.13
N ASP A 122 -4.79 -19.34 -4.96
CA ASP A 122 -4.51 -20.77 -4.80
C ASP A 122 -5.72 -21.64 -5.06
N PHE A 123 -6.88 -21.26 -4.54
CA PHE A 123 -8.15 -21.93 -4.85
C PHE A 123 -8.43 -21.92 -6.36
N GLY A 124 -8.26 -20.78 -7.01
CA GLY A 124 -8.44 -20.66 -8.46
C GLY A 124 -7.52 -21.54 -9.28
N LEU A 125 -6.24 -21.57 -8.94
CA LEU A 125 -5.23 -22.30 -9.71
C LEU A 125 -5.28 -23.81 -9.46
N ASN A 126 -5.54 -24.24 -8.23
CA ASN A 126 -5.37 -25.63 -7.81
C ASN A 126 -6.69 -26.40 -7.76
N GLN A 127 -7.83 -25.73 -7.55
CA GLN A 127 -9.13 -26.39 -7.40
C GLN A 127 -10.10 -26.09 -8.55
N LEU A 128 -10.22 -24.82 -8.97
CA LEU A 128 -11.16 -24.46 -10.03
C LEU A 128 -10.61 -24.70 -11.44
N ALA A 129 -9.41 -24.18 -11.74
CA ALA A 129 -8.84 -24.23 -13.09
C ALA A 129 -8.72 -25.64 -13.69
N PRO A 130 -8.35 -26.70 -12.94
CA PRO A 130 -8.29 -28.05 -13.49
C PRO A 130 -9.66 -28.60 -13.94
N ASN A 131 -10.75 -28.06 -13.39
CA ASN A 131 -12.10 -28.55 -13.63
C ASN A 131 -12.90 -27.64 -14.58
N ASP A 132 -12.50 -26.38 -14.78
CA ASP A 132 -13.19 -25.43 -15.66
C ASP A 132 -12.74 -25.58 -17.14
N PRO A 133 -13.59 -26.14 -18.04
CA PRO A 133 -13.25 -26.30 -19.44
C PRO A 133 -13.08 -24.97 -20.20
N ASN A 134 -13.56 -23.85 -19.64
CA ASN A 134 -13.48 -22.53 -20.24
C ASN A 134 -12.25 -21.73 -19.77
N ALA A 135 -11.47 -22.28 -18.83
CA ALA A 135 -10.27 -21.62 -18.32
C ALA A 135 -9.25 -21.44 -19.45
N ASN A 136 -8.74 -20.21 -19.61
CA ASN A 136 -7.73 -19.89 -20.61
C ASN A 136 -6.44 -19.30 -20.02
N ALA A 137 -5.37 -19.31 -20.81
CA ALA A 137 -4.04 -18.87 -20.37
C ALA A 137 -4.02 -17.44 -19.84
N ALA A 138 -4.80 -16.52 -20.43
CA ALA A 138 -4.85 -15.13 -20.01
C ALA A 138 -5.51 -14.97 -18.62
N GLN A 139 -6.58 -15.75 -18.36
CA GLN A 139 -7.22 -15.78 -17.05
C GLN A 139 -6.29 -16.35 -15.98
N LEU A 140 -5.61 -17.46 -16.27
CA LEU A 140 -4.64 -18.06 -15.35
C LEU A 140 -3.45 -17.13 -15.08
N ALA A 141 -2.97 -16.41 -16.10
CA ALA A 141 -1.94 -15.40 -15.95
C ALA A 141 -2.40 -14.25 -15.04
N GLU A 142 -3.65 -13.83 -15.12
CA GLU A 142 -4.19 -12.79 -14.24
C GLU A 142 -4.31 -13.25 -12.79
N ILE A 143 -4.76 -14.47 -12.53
CA ILE A 143 -4.78 -15.05 -11.18
C ILE A 143 -3.36 -15.08 -10.59
N ARG A 144 -2.38 -15.53 -11.39
CA ARG A 144 -0.97 -15.57 -10.99
C ARG A 144 -0.37 -14.19 -10.75
N LEU A 145 -0.76 -13.18 -11.54
CA LEU A 145 -0.33 -11.81 -11.33
C LEU A 145 -0.80 -11.30 -9.96
N TYR A 146 -2.07 -11.51 -9.61
CA TYR A 146 -2.59 -11.12 -8.30
C TYR A 146 -1.94 -11.89 -7.15
N LYS A 147 -1.71 -13.20 -7.32
CA LYS A 147 -0.94 -14.00 -6.34
C LYS A 147 0.46 -13.43 -6.12
N GLY A 148 1.19 -13.17 -7.20
CA GLY A 148 2.52 -12.59 -7.14
C GLY A 148 2.53 -11.22 -6.47
N MET A 149 1.56 -10.36 -6.77
CA MET A 149 1.42 -9.05 -6.14
C MET A 149 1.11 -9.14 -4.64
N ALA A 150 0.25 -10.07 -4.23
CA ALA A 150 -0.04 -10.29 -2.81
C ALA A 150 1.21 -10.70 -2.03
N LEU A 151 1.97 -11.67 -2.56
CA LEU A 151 3.22 -12.14 -1.96
C LEU A 151 4.30 -11.05 -1.92
N LEU A 152 4.42 -10.26 -2.99
CA LEU A 152 5.32 -9.11 -3.07
C LEU A 152 4.99 -8.08 -1.98
N MET A 153 3.72 -7.69 -1.87
CA MET A 153 3.27 -6.70 -0.88
C MET A 153 3.32 -7.22 0.56
N LEU A 154 3.12 -8.52 0.78
CA LEU A 154 3.37 -9.12 2.09
C LEU A 154 4.87 -9.04 2.44
N ALA A 155 5.76 -9.38 1.51
CA ALA A 155 7.20 -9.33 1.75
C ALA A 155 7.75 -7.90 1.92
N GLU A 156 7.10 -6.89 1.34
CA GLU A 156 7.44 -5.48 1.53
C GLU A 156 7.17 -4.97 2.95
N ASN A 157 6.14 -5.52 3.60
CA ASN A 157 5.55 -4.96 4.82
C ASN A 157 5.74 -5.85 6.05
N PHE A 158 6.00 -7.15 5.89
CA PHE A 158 6.11 -8.11 6.99
C PHE A 158 7.42 -8.91 6.86
N THR A 159 8.03 -9.31 7.99
CA THR A 159 9.31 -10.04 7.98
C THR A 159 9.13 -11.54 7.79
N ARG A 160 8.11 -12.13 8.42
CA ARG A 160 7.74 -13.54 8.30
C ARG A 160 6.24 -13.73 8.43
N PHE A 161 5.71 -14.66 7.67
CA PHE A 161 4.29 -15.01 7.64
C PHE A 161 4.09 -16.38 6.97
N PRO A 162 3.01 -17.12 7.29
CA PRO A 162 2.64 -18.30 6.54
C PRO A 162 2.07 -17.89 5.18
N ILE A 163 2.25 -18.71 4.16
CA ILE A 163 1.59 -18.54 2.84
C ILE A 163 0.60 -19.66 2.53
N VAL A 164 0.50 -20.62 3.45
CA VAL A 164 -0.47 -21.72 3.46
C VAL A 164 -1.14 -21.69 4.81
N GLU A 165 -2.45 -21.90 4.85
CA GLU A 165 -3.20 -21.97 6.10
C GLU A 165 -2.60 -23.02 7.05
N ASN A 166 -2.39 -22.63 8.32
CA ASN A 166 -1.73 -23.45 9.35
C ASN A 166 -0.32 -23.97 8.98
N GLY A 167 0.27 -23.46 7.89
CA GLY A 167 1.63 -23.80 7.47
C GLY A 167 2.70 -23.12 8.33
N PRO A 168 3.97 -23.50 8.14
CA PRO A 168 5.09 -22.82 8.79
C PRO A 168 5.25 -21.39 8.27
N ALA A 169 5.67 -20.47 9.15
CA ALA A 169 6.02 -19.12 8.76
C ALA A 169 7.33 -19.09 7.96
N ILE A 170 7.26 -18.56 6.74
CA ILE A 170 8.41 -18.37 5.85
C ILE A 170 8.92 -16.93 5.97
N SER A 171 10.16 -16.69 5.52
CA SER A 171 10.69 -15.33 5.46
C SER A 171 10.15 -14.56 4.26
N ALA A 172 10.14 -13.23 4.37
CA ALA A 172 9.84 -12.33 3.26
C ALA A 172 10.65 -12.65 2.00
N SER A 173 11.93 -13.00 2.13
CA SER A 173 12.78 -13.40 0.99
C SER A 173 12.26 -14.63 0.25
N VAL A 174 11.77 -15.65 0.98
CA VAL A 174 11.21 -16.87 0.37
C VAL A 174 9.85 -16.57 -0.28
N ALA A 175 9.06 -15.67 0.31
CA ALA A 175 7.84 -15.18 -0.31
C ALA A 175 8.12 -14.40 -1.62
N LEU A 176 9.21 -13.61 -1.66
CA LEU A 176 9.65 -12.93 -2.88
C LEU A 176 10.04 -13.91 -3.98
N ASP A 177 10.72 -15.02 -3.66
CA ASP A 177 11.00 -16.08 -4.64
C ASP A 177 9.71 -16.67 -5.24
N SER A 178 8.70 -16.86 -4.38
CA SER A 178 7.38 -17.33 -4.82
C SER A 178 6.69 -16.30 -5.71
N ALA A 179 6.77 -15.01 -5.39
CA ALA A 179 6.24 -13.92 -6.22
C ALA A 179 6.94 -13.86 -7.60
N ILE A 180 8.28 -13.92 -7.61
CA ILE A 180 9.09 -13.94 -8.84
C ILE A 180 8.71 -15.12 -9.74
N ALA A 181 8.52 -16.31 -9.16
CA ALA A 181 8.07 -17.49 -9.92
C ALA A 181 6.68 -17.27 -10.56
N GLN A 182 5.74 -16.64 -9.83
CA GLN A 182 4.44 -16.29 -10.40
C GLN A 182 4.60 -15.31 -11.58
N PHE A 183 5.34 -14.22 -11.39
CA PHE A 183 5.58 -13.22 -12.42
C PHE A 183 6.26 -13.80 -13.67
N ASN A 184 7.28 -14.64 -13.52
CA ASN A 184 7.90 -15.31 -14.67
C ASN A 184 6.90 -16.19 -15.45
N THR A 185 5.97 -16.85 -14.73
CA THR A 185 4.88 -17.61 -15.36
C THR A 185 3.87 -16.70 -16.07
N VAL A 186 3.56 -15.53 -15.52
CA VAL A 186 2.68 -14.55 -16.18
C VAL A 186 3.28 -14.10 -17.52
N ARG A 187 4.59 -13.86 -17.57
CA ARG A 187 5.27 -13.41 -18.81
C ARG A 187 5.17 -14.43 -19.94
N THR A 188 5.21 -15.72 -19.63
CA THR A 188 5.02 -16.78 -20.63
C THR A 188 3.57 -16.95 -21.05
N LEU A 189 2.62 -16.87 -20.10
CA LEU A 189 1.19 -17.09 -20.39
C LEU A 189 0.47 -15.86 -20.99
N ALA A 190 0.93 -14.66 -20.69
CA ALA A 190 0.32 -13.41 -21.13
C ALA A 190 1.38 -12.34 -21.51
N PRO A 191 2.00 -12.44 -22.69
CA PRO A 191 3.01 -11.47 -23.17
C PRO A 191 2.51 -10.01 -23.19
N ALA A 192 1.19 -9.80 -23.35
CA ALA A 192 0.58 -8.47 -23.25
C ALA A 192 0.76 -7.79 -21.87
N ARG A 193 1.08 -8.56 -20.82
CA ARG A 193 1.36 -8.08 -19.46
C ARG A 193 2.87 -8.00 -19.15
N ASP A 194 3.74 -8.15 -20.14
CA ASP A 194 5.20 -8.19 -19.95
C ASP A 194 5.72 -6.90 -19.28
N GLN A 195 5.19 -5.74 -19.65
CA GLN A 195 5.60 -4.46 -19.06
C GLN A 195 5.24 -4.35 -17.57
N GLN A 196 3.99 -4.65 -17.17
CA GLN A 196 3.62 -4.70 -15.75
C GLN A 196 4.51 -5.69 -15.00
N THR A 197 4.74 -6.86 -15.61
CA THR A 197 5.45 -7.94 -14.93
C THR A 197 6.94 -7.63 -14.76
N ARG A 198 7.56 -6.91 -15.69
CA ARG A 198 8.93 -6.40 -15.53
C ARG A 198 9.05 -5.38 -14.41
N ILE A 199 8.06 -4.50 -14.24
CA ILE A 199 8.01 -3.57 -13.10
C ILE A 199 7.95 -4.36 -11.79
N ALA A 200 7.06 -5.36 -11.71
CA ALA A 200 6.91 -6.21 -10.53
C ALA A 200 8.20 -7.01 -10.20
N LEU A 201 8.85 -7.57 -11.23
CA LEU A 201 10.12 -8.28 -11.08
C LEU A 201 11.24 -7.34 -10.64
N ALA A 202 11.37 -6.16 -11.24
CA ALA A 202 12.36 -5.17 -10.83
C ALA A 202 12.20 -4.79 -9.35
N ARG A 203 10.96 -4.54 -8.91
CA ARG A 203 10.63 -4.28 -7.49
C ARG A 203 10.98 -5.46 -6.59
N ALA A 204 10.60 -6.68 -6.97
CA ALA A 204 10.90 -7.89 -6.19
C ALA A 204 12.41 -8.12 -6.04
N PHE A 205 13.17 -8.03 -7.13
CA PHE A 205 14.63 -8.17 -7.10
C PHE A 205 15.32 -7.04 -6.35
N ARG A 206 14.79 -5.81 -6.43
CA ARG A 206 15.25 -4.69 -5.60
C ARG A 206 15.10 -5.03 -4.12
N LEU A 207 13.94 -5.52 -3.67
CA LEU A 207 13.73 -5.92 -2.27
C LEU A 207 14.63 -7.08 -1.83
N LYS A 208 15.00 -7.97 -2.77
CA LYS A 208 15.97 -9.04 -2.53
C LYS A 208 17.43 -8.57 -2.49
N GLY A 209 17.72 -7.34 -2.91
CA GLY A 209 19.09 -6.86 -3.08
C GLY A 209 19.81 -7.46 -4.31
N ASP A 210 19.09 -8.14 -5.21
CA ASP A 210 19.66 -8.66 -6.46
C ASP A 210 19.76 -7.54 -7.50
N ARG A 211 20.89 -6.84 -7.47
CA ARG A 211 21.17 -5.70 -8.34
C ARG A 211 21.10 -6.07 -9.83
N ALA A 212 21.60 -7.24 -10.21
CA ALA A 212 21.71 -7.64 -11.61
C ALA A 212 20.32 -7.88 -12.21
N GLN A 213 19.48 -8.66 -11.52
CA GLN A 213 18.13 -8.94 -11.99
C GLN A 213 17.20 -7.73 -11.87
N ALA A 214 17.35 -6.90 -10.83
CA ALA A 214 16.61 -5.65 -10.71
C ALA A 214 16.91 -4.72 -11.89
N ARG A 215 18.20 -4.54 -12.24
CA ARG A 215 18.62 -3.75 -13.41
C ARG A 215 18.03 -4.30 -14.71
N ALA A 216 18.21 -5.60 -14.98
CA ALA A 216 17.79 -6.20 -16.24
C ALA A 216 16.28 -6.04 -16.48
N ASN A 217 15.47 -6.20 -15.43
CA ASN A 217 14.03 -6.01 -15.55
C ASN A 217 13.65 -4.54 -15.67
N ALA A 218 14.27 -3.63 -14.90
CA ALA A 218 13.99 -2.20 -14.97
C ALA A 218 14.38 -1.57 -16.32
N GLN A 219 15.54 -1.93 -16.90
CA GLN A 219 15.98 -1.44 -18.21
C GLN A 219 15.05 -1.88 -19.35
N ALA A 220 14.34 -3.00 -19.18
CA ALA A 220 13.41 -3.52 -20.17
C ALA A 220 11.99 -2.94 -20.03
N VAL A 221 11.75 -2.06 -19.06
CA VAL A 221 10.50 -1.28 -18.95
C VAL A 221 10.57 -0.08 -19.88
N THR A 222 9.58 0.06 -20.75
CA THR A 222 9.47 1.22 -21.63
C THR A 222 8.89 2.42 -20.86
N ALA A 223 9.77 3.30 -20.37
CA ALA A 223 9.46 4.44 -19.51
C ALA A 223 8.30 5.35 -19.97
N PHE A 224 8.14 5.58 -21.28
CA PHE A 224 7.10 6.45 -21.86
C PHE A 224 5.85 5.69 -22.31
N SER A 225 5.63 4.47 -21.81
CA SER A 225 4.50 3.65 -22.23
C SER A 225 3.14 4.32 -21.99
N ALA A 226 2.18 4.01 -22.86
CA ALA A 226 0.76 4.24 -22.64
C ALA A 226 0.28 3.69 -21.28
N THR A 227 -0.88 4.14 -20.82
CA THR A 227 -1.57 3.66 -19.62
C THR A 227 -1.68 2.13 -19.54
N SER A 228 -1.57 1.42 -20.67
CA SER A 228 -1.54 -0.04 -20.77
C SER A 228 -0.40 -0.73 -20.02
N SER A 229 0.66 -0.02 -19.61
CA SER A 229 1.76 -0.62 -18.80
C SER A 229 1.61 -0.42 -17.30
N ILE A 230 0.54 0.25 -16.87
CA ILE A 230 0.21 0.42 -15.45
C ILE A 230 -0.70 -0.75 -15.04
N LEU A 231 -0.42 -1.35 -13.89
CA LEU A 231 -1.39 -2.22 -13.22
C LEU A 231 -2.21 -1.35 -12.25
N PHE A 232 -3.51 -1.28 -12.48
CA PHE A 232 -4.44 -0.59 -11.58
C PHE A 232 -5.18 -1.59 -10.69
N ALA A 233 -5.40 -1.21 -9.44
CA ALA A 233 -6.55 -1.65 -8.68
C ALA A 233 -7.74 -0.76 -9.07
N THR A 234 -8.83 -1.40 -9.50
CA THR A 234 -10.01 -0.70 -10.02
C THR A 234 -11.10 -0.62 -8.96
N TYR A 235 -11.81 0.50 -8.97
CA TYR A 235 -12.90 0.80 -8.05
C TYR A 235 -14.15 1.13 -8.85
N THR A 236 -15.31 0.90 -8.26
CA THR A 236 -16.60 1.23 -8.85
C THR A 236 -17.47 1.79 -7.74
N GLU A 237 -17.80 3.08 -7.87
CA GLU A 237 -18.54 3.80 -6.85
C GLU A 237 -19.84 3.07 -6.47
N GLY A 238 -20.06 2.92 -5.16
CA GLY A 238 -21.21 2.19 -4.60
C GLY A 238 -21.10 0.67 -4.61
N ILE A 239 -20.06 0.10 -5.22
CA ILE A 239 -19.78 -1.36 -5.22
C ILE A 239 -18.47 -1.66 -4.49
N VAL A 240 -17.38 -1.01 -4.91
CA VAL A 240 -16.05 -1.08 -4.31
C VAL A 240 -15.50 0.33 -4.33
N ASP A 241 -15.67 1.05 -3.23
CA ASP A 241 -15.15 2.41 -3.09
C ASP A 241 -13.65 2.40 -2.80
N ASN A 242 -12.96 3.42 -3.30
CA ASN A 242 -11.58 3.71 -2.94
C ASN A 242 -11.53 4.27 -1.51
N ASP A 243 -11.27 3.40 -0.53
CA ASP A 243 -11.19 3.79 0.88
C ASP A 243 -10.10 4.85 1.13
N VAL A 244 -8.99 4.85 0.40
CA VAL A 244 -7.94 5.89 0.52
C VAL A 244 -8.52 7.27 0.23
N GLN A 245 -9.32 7.38 -0.84
CA GLN A 245 -10.03 8.61 -1.18
C GLN A 245 -11.07 9.00 -0.12
N VAL A 246 -11.77 8.01 0.44
CA VAL A 246 -12.77 8.26 1.49
C VAL A 246 -12.11 8.88 2.71
N TYR A 247 -11.01 8.30 3.21
CA TYR A 247 -10.30 8.79 4.41
C TYR A 247 -9.52 10.10 4.18
N ALA A 248 -8.93 10.28 3.00
CA ALA A 248 -8.14 11.48 2.70
C ALA A 248 -9.01 12.70 2.29
N LEU A 249 -10.14 12.50 1.61
CA LEU A 249 -10.88 13.62 0.99
C LEU A 249 -12.37 13.69 1.36
N LEU A 250 -13.11 12.56 1.37
CA LEU A 250 -14.57 12.64 1.49
C LEU A 250 -15.08 12.81 2.91
N ARG A 251 -14.45 12.14 3.86
CA ARG A 251 -14.90 12.20 5.25
C ARG A 251 -14.80 13.63 5.75
N THR A 252 -15.85 14.08 6.43
CA THR A 252 -15.90 15.45 7.02
C THR A 252 -14.84 15.67 8.09
N SER A 253 -14.25 14.59 8.60
CA SER A 253 -13.17 14.60 9.57
C SER A 253 -11.78 14.78 8.94
N GLU A 254 -11.61 14.55 7.63
CA GLU A 254 -10.33 14.62 6.90
C GLU A 254 -9.21 13.93 7.69
N ASP A 255 -9.38 12.62 7.85
CA ASP A 255 -8.63 11.81 8.81
C ASP A 255 -7.13 11.77 8.49
N LEU A 256 -6.79 11.92 7.20
CA LEU A 256 -5.45 11.87 6.66
C LEU A 256 -5.12 13.19 5.98
N GLN A 257 -4.10 13.90 6.46
CA GLN A 257 -3.64 15.15 5.86
C GLN A 257 -2.18 15.04 5.41
N PRO A 258 -1.82 15.46 4.19
CA PRO A 258 -0.45 15.34 3.69
C PRO A 258 0.53 16.16 4.53
N LEU A 259 1.75 15.67 4.73
CA LEU A 259 2.86 16.50 5.22
C LEU A 259 2.97 17.77 4.35
N PRO A 260 3.27 18.97 4.89
CA PRO A 260 3.18 20.20 4.11
C PRO A 260 4.03 20.24 2.83
N ARG A 261 5.10 19.44 2.74
CA ARG A 261 5.90 19.31 1.50
C ARG A 261 5.20 18.52 0.39
N LEU A 262 4.20 17.72 0.73
CA LEU A 262 3.42 16.87 -0.15
C LEU A 262 2.03 17.46 -0.43
N ASP A 263 1.69 18.61 0.16
CA ASP A 263 0.37 19.24 0.01
C ASP A 263 0.00 19.41 -1.47
N PHE A 264 0.91 19.82 -2.36
CA PHE A 264 0.65 19.95 -3.79
C PHE A 264 0.20 18.66 -4.52
N LEU A 265 0.37 17.49 -3.90
CA LEU A 265 -0.09 16.20 -4.42
C LEU A 265 -1.48 15.83 -3.91
N ASP A 266 -2.00 16.57 -2.93
CA ASP A 266 -3.27 16.33 -2.28
C ASP A 266 -4.39 17.15 -2.91
N PRO A 267 -5.59 16.56 -3.10
CA PRO A 267 -5.85 15.13 -3.03
C PRO A 267 -5.36 14.39 -4.27
N LYS A 268 -4.83 13.19 -4.05
CA LYS A 268 -4.32 12.33 -5.13
C LYS A 268 -5.45 11.61 -5.87
N TYR A 269 -6.46 11.15 -5.12
CA TYR A 269 -7.61 10.42 -5.64
C TYR A 269 -8.86 11.30 -5.51
N PRO A 270 -9.37 11.87 -6.61
CA PRO A 270 -10.52 12.79 -6.55
C PRO A 270 -11.87 12.12 -6.27
N PHE A 271 -12.10 10.94 -6.83
CA PHE A 271 -13.42 10.29 -6.87
C PHE A 271 -13.39 8.91 -6.21
N ARG A 272 -14.54 8.42 -5.70
CA ARG A 272 -14.68 7.07 -5.11
C ARG A 272 -14.27 5.95 -6.06
N GLY A 273 -14.56 6.12 -7.36
CA GLY A 273 -14.18 5.17 -8.41
C GLY A 273 -12.74 5.34 -8.94
N THR A 274 -11.94 6.25 -8.39
CA THR A 274 -10.59 6.50 -8.93
C THR A 274 -9.71 5.27 -8.70
N SER A 275 -9.18 4.73 -9.81
CA SER A 275 -8.24 3.61 -9.77
C SER A 275 -6.91 4.00 -9.13
N ILE A 276 -6.31 3.05 -8.40
CA ILE A 276 -5.02 3.23 -7.74
C ILE A 276 -3.95 2.43 -8.52
N PRO A 277 -2.83 3.05 -8.92
CA PRO A 277 -1.73 2.32 -9.56
C PRO A 277 -1.00 1.42 -8.54
N ALA A 278 -0.95 0.12 -8.80
CA ALA A 278 -0.18 -0.86 -8.03
C ALA A 278 1.25 -1.03 -8.57
N LEU A 279 1.40 -0.93 -9.90
CA LEU A 279 2.67 -0.96 -10.63
C LEU A 279 2.64 0.13 -11.69
N LYS A 280 3.70 0.90 -11.82
CA LYS A 280 3.81 1.96 -12.84
C LYS A 280 5.24 2.17 -13.33
N PRO A 281 5.44 2.61 -14.59
CA PRO A 281 6.76 2.74 -15.21
C PRO A 281 7.76 3.62 -14.46
N GLU A 282 7.29 4.61 -13.70
CA GLU A 282 8.10 5.54 -12.91
C GLU A 282 9.04 4.83 -11.94
N GLU A 283 8.72 3.61 -11.53
CA GLU A 283 9.55 2.84 -10.61
C GLU A 283 10.86 2.34 -11.23
N ALA A 284 10.84 1.99 -12.52
CA ALA A 284 12.02 1.46 -13.21
C ALA A 284 13.22 2.43 -13.18
N PRO A 285 13.11 3.70 -13.60
CA PRO A 285 14.22 4.63 -13.50
C PRO A 285 14.62 4.93 -12.04
N LEU A 286 13.70 4.90 -11.08
CA LEU A 286 14.05 5.08 -9.66
C LEU A 286 14.88 3.91 -9.11
N ILE A 287 14.57 2.67 -9.52
CA ILE A 287 15.41 1.50 -9.21
C ILE A 287 16.77 1.62 -9.87
N LEU A 288 16.83 2.02 -11.15
CA LEU A 288 18.09 2.20 -11.86
C LEU A 288 18.97 3.30 -11.25
N ALA A 289 18.35 4.40 -10.79
CA ALA A 289 19.04 5.46 -10.07
C ALA A 289 19.64 4.95 -8.75
N GLU A 290 18.88 4.18 -7.96
CA GLU A 290 19.37 3.58 -6.72
C GLU A 290 20.56 2.65 -6.96
N ILE A 291 20.46 1.81 -7.99
CA ILE A 291 21.53 0.92 -8.42
C ILE A 291 22.77 1.74 -8.80
N ALA A 292 22.62 2.79 -9.61
CA ALA A 292 23.72 3.64 -10.05
C ALA A 292 24.41 4.36 -8.87
N ILE A 293 23.64 4.84 -7.88
CA ILE A 293 24.18 5.40 -6.63
C ILE A 293 24.98 4.33 -5.88
N SER A 294 24.47 3.10 -5.79
CA SER A 294 25.17 1.98 -5.11
C SER A 294 26.48 1.57 -5.79
N GLU A 295 26.67 1.94 -7.05
CA GLU A 295 27.91 1.71 -7.82
C GLU A 295 28.82 2.94 -7.88
N GLY A 296 28.44 4.04 -7.22
CA GLY A 296 29.17 5.32 -7.30
C GLY A 296 29.03 6.03 -8.65
N ASN A 297 28.17 5.55 -9.56
CA ASN A 297 27.91 6.18 -10.84
C ASN A 297 26.82 7.26 -10.71
N LEU A 298 27.21 8.39 -10.09
CA LEU A 298 26.29 9.50 -9.80
C LEU A 298 25.81 10.23 -11.07
N ALA A 299 26.57 10.16 -12.17
CA ALA A 299 26.14 10.70 -13.46
C ALA A 299 24.94 9.91 -14.02
N GLU A 300 25.03 8.57 -14.02
CA GLU A 300 23.92 7.72 -14.44
C GLU A 300 22.71 7.86 -13.49
N ALA A 301 22.95 7.99 -12.19
CA ALA A 301 21.88 8.25 -11.23
C ALA A 301 21.07 9.51 -11.58
N ARG A 302 21.74 10.60 -11.99
CA ARG A 302 21.08 11.84 -12.45
C ARG A 302 20.28 11.64 -13.72
N THR A 303 20.80 10.87 -14.68
CA THR A 303 20.08 10.52 -15.91
C THR A 303 18.77 9.83 -15.56
N GLN A 304 18.83 8.80 -14.74
CA GLN A 304 17.66 8.02 -14.35
C GLN A 304 16.66 8.82 -13.50
N MET A 305 17.13 9.65 -12.56
CA MET A 305 16.25 10.57 -11.82
C MET A 305 15.55 11.57 -12.75
N ASN A 306 16.25 12.12 -13.75
CA ASN A 306 15.61 12.97 -14.76
C ASN A 306 14.58 12.22 -15.59
N THR A 307 14.84 10.98 -15.98
CA THR A 307 13.84 10.13 -16.66
C THR A 307 12.59 9.95 -15.79
N ALA A 308 12.74 9.65 -14.50
CA ALA A 308 11.60 9.54 -13.58
C ALA A 308 10.80 10.86 -13.49
N ILE A 309 11.48 11.99 -13.39
CA ILE A 309 10.87 13.33 -13.37
C ILE A 309 10.09 13.58 -14.67
N SER A 310 10.68 13.29 -15.83
CA SER A 310 10.02 13.48 -17.13
C SER A 310 8.72 12.67 -17.24
N ILE A 311 8.72 11.40 -16.81
CA ILE A 311 7.51 10.57 -16.80
C ILE A 311 6.46 11.17 -15.87
N ALA A 312 6.84 11.49 -14.63
CA ALA A 312 5.91 12.01 -13.63
C ALA A 312 5.30 13.37 -14.04
N LEU A 313 6.06 14.23 -14.70
CA LEU A 313 5.56 15.52 -15.20
C LEU A 313 4.72 15.39 -16.48
N SER A 314 4.88 14.31 -17.24
CA SER A 314 4.04 14.03 -18.42
C SER A 314 2.64 13.50 -18.08
N ARG A 315 2.40 13.09 -16.83
CA ARG A 315 1.07 12.58 -16.43
C ARG A 315 0.04 13.72 -16.45
N PRO A 316 -1.09 13.54 -17.15
CA PRO A 316 -2.16 14.51 -17.13
C PRO A 316 -2.85 14.50 -15.75
N PRO A 317 -3.51 15.60 -15.37
CA PRO A 317 -4.44 15.59 -14.25
C PRO A 317 -5.56 14.56 -14.47
N ALA A 318 -6.13 14.07 -13.37
CA ALA A 318 -7.34 13.27 -13.39
C ALA A 318 -8.51 14.09 -13.94
N VAL A 319 -9.36 13.43 -14.72
CA VAL A 319 -10.51 14.05 -15.38
C VAL A 319 -11.79 13.60 -14.67
N ASN A 320 -12.67 14.54 -14.37
CA ASN A 320 -14.04 14.23 -13.96
C ASN A 320 -14.78 13.61 -15.15
N VAL A 321 -15.18 12.34 -15.03
CA VAL A 321 -15.84 11.60 -16.12
C VAL A 321 -17.21 12.17 -16.49
N THR A 322 -17.85 12.93 -15.60
CA THR A 322 -19.16 13.53 -15.83
C THR A 322 -19.06 14.93 -16.42
N THR A 323 -18.15 15.77 -15.90
CA THR A 323 -18.05 17.18 -16.33
C THR A 323 -16.93 17.45 -17.34
N GLY A 324 -15.96 16.54 -17.46
CA GLY A 324 -14.74 16.74 -18.25
C GLY A 324 -13.69 17.64 -17.57
N ASP A 325 -13.95 18.12 -16.35
CA ASP A 325 -13.04 19.03 -15.67
C ASP A 325 -11.76 18.33 -15.19
N THR A 326 -10.64 19.04 -15.31
CA THR A 326 -9.32 18.61 -14.79
C THR A 326 -8.94 19.31 -13.48
N LEU A 327 -9.77 20.25 -13.05
CA LEU A 327 -9.63 20.95 -11.79
C LEU A 327 -10.82 20.61 -10.92
N ILE A 328 -10.55 20.31 -9.65
CA ILE A 328 -11.57 19.82 -8.73
C ILE A 328 -11.51 20.69 -7.48
N ALA A 329 -12.70 21.02 -6.96
CA ALA A 329 -12.82 21.77 -5.74
C ALA A 329 -12.34 20.91 -4.57
N ASP A 330 -11.26 21.33 -3.92
CA ASP A 330 -10.85 20.78 -2.64
C ASP A 330 -11.63 21.49 -1.54
N PRO A 331 -12.64 20.83 -0.93
CA PRO A 331 -13.52 21.47 0.03
C PRO A 331 -12.79 21.86 1.32
N ASP A 332 -11.64 21.23 1.61
CA ASP A 332 -10.74 21.59 2.71
C ASP A 332 -11.48 21.88 4.04
N ARG A 333 -12.33 20.94 4.45
CA ARG A 333 -13.37 21.14 5.45
C ARG A 333 -12.79 21.29 6.86
N ARG A 334 -11.61 20.74 7.16
CA ARG A 334 -11.00 20.76 8.50
C ARG A 334 -9.46 20.73 8.50
N ARG A 335 -8.81 21.69 7.82
CA ARG A 335 -7.34 21.85 7.86
C ARG A 335 -6.68 22.15 9.22
N ARG A 336 -7.39 22.13 10.36
CA ARG A 336 -6.88 22.31 11.75
C ARG A 336 -5.72 23.32 11.93
N GLY A 337 -5.76 24.47 11.25
CA GLY A 337 -4.72 25.49 11.35
C GLY A 337 -3.47 25.26 10.48
N ARG A 338 -3.51 24.30 9.56
CA ARG A 338 -2.49 24.10 8.54
C ARG A 338 -2.44 25.26 7.55
N PRO A 339 -1.27 25.49 6.94
CA PRO A 339 -1.12 26.47 5.87
C PRO A 339 -1.98 26.09 4.66
N SER A 340 -2.82 27.03 4.21
CA SER A 340 -3.70 26.89 3.05
C SER A 340 -3.48 27.98 2.00
N ASN A 341 -2.37 28.71 2.14
CA ASN A 341 -2.03 29.85 1.30
C ASN A 341 -0.72 29.57 0.54
N PRO A 342 -0.68 29.74 -0.79
CA PRO A 342 0.53 29.50 -1.60
C PRO A 342 1.70 30.45 -1.29
N ALA A 343 1.49 31.49 -0.47
CA ALA A 343 2.56 32.31 0.06
C ALA A 343 3.50 31.53 1.01
N PHE A 344 3.02 30.44 1.63
CA PHE A 344 3.85 29.64 2.52
C PHE A 344 4.94 28.89 1.75
N ARG A 345 6.15 28.91 2.32
CA ARG A 345 7.31 28.16 1.81
C ARG A 345 7.67 27.06 2.79
N VAL A 346 7.94 25.87 2.27
CA VAL A 346 8.24 24.69 3.08
C VAL A 346 9.72 24.41 3.08
N ARG A 347 10.28 24.28 4.29
CA ARG A 347 11.66 23.91 4.55
C ARG A 347 11.72 22.46 4.99
N ALA A 348 12.63 21.68 4.42
CA ALA A 348 12.76 20.25 4.72
C ALA A 348 13.27 19.98 6.15
N THR A 349 14.09 20.87 6.70
CA THR A 349 14.52 20.83 8.10
C THR A 349 14.97 22.19 8.60
N GLY A 350 14.90 22.42 9.91
CA GLY A 350 15.49 23.60 10.55
C GLY A 350 16.97 23.52 10.87
N ASP A 351 17.55 22.33 10.76
CA ASP A 351 18.94 22.06 11.13
C ASP A 351 19.78 21.82 9.87
N PRO A 352 20.74 22.69 9.52
CA PRO A 352 21.60 22.50 8.36
C PRO A 352 22.49 21.26 8.45
N ALA A 353 22.72 20.70 9.64
CA ALA A 353 23.41 19.43 9.80
C ALA A 353 22.53 18.22 9.42
N ARG A 354 21.21 18.42 9.28
CA ARG A 354 20.21 17.37 9.04
C ARG A 354 19.47 17.49 7.71
N GLY A 355 19.97 18.31 6.78
CA GLY A 355 19.43 18.37 5.42
C GLY A 355 19.31 19.78 4.86
N ASP A 356 18.43 19.92 3.86
CA ASP A 356 18.22 21.16 3.13
C ASP A 356 17.36 22.15 3.90
N THR A 357 17.94 23.31 4.21
CA THR A 357 17.26 24.41 4.92
C THR A 357 16.63 25.42 3.96
N THR A 358 16.63 25.17 2.65
CA THR A 358 16.02 26.04 1.65
C THR A 358 14.50 25.97 1.73
N ALA A 359 13.83 27.12 1.77
CA ALA A 359 12.38 27.20 1.79
C ALA A 359 11.82 27.17 0.35
N ARG A 360 11.17 26.08 -0.03
CA ARG A 360 10.61 25.86 -1.37
C ARG A 360 9.18 26.43 -1.46
N ALA A 361 8.90 27.18 -2.52
CA ALA A 361 7.55 27.65 -2.84
C ALA A 361 6.77 26.63 -3.68
N GLY A 362 5.46 26.82 -3.77
CA GLY A 362 4.58 26.01 -4.63
C GLY A 362 4.29 24.59 -4.11
N LEU A 363 4.71 24.28 -2.88
CA LEU A 363 4.39 23.00 -2.23
C LEU A 363 3.06 23.04 -1.48
N ILE A 364 2.62 24.22 -1.03
CA ILE A 364 1.31 24.44 -0.44
C ILE A 364 0.45 25.13 -1.48
N LEU A 365 -0.70 24.55 -1.80
CA LEU A 365 -1.65 25.17 -2.72
C LEU A 365 -2.60 26.10 -1.98
N ARG A 366 -3.36 26.90 -2.74
CA ARG A 366 -4.51 27.58 -2.18
C ARG A 366 -5.59 26.56 -1.89
N ARG A 367 -6.04 26.50 -0.65
CA ARG A 367 -7.09 25.59 -0.19
C ARG A 367 -8.31 26.43 0.20
N SER A 368 -9.41 25.82 0.68
CA SER A 368 -10.73 26.46 0.88
C SER A 368 -11.59 26.59 -0.39
N GLY A 369 -11.94 25.46 -1.01
CA GLY A 369 -12.85 25.41 -2.17
C GLY A 369 -12.24 25.88 -3.48
N SER A 370 -10.92 26.11 -3.50
CA SER A 370 -10.21 26.46 -4.72
C SER A 370 -10.13 25.25 -5.65
N LEU A 371 -10.16 25.53 -6.95
CA LEU A 371 -9.97 24.53 -7.99
C LEU A 371 -8.47 24.20 -8.11
N VAL A 372 -8.12 22.93 -7.85
CA VAL A 372 -6.74 22.43 -7.94
C VAL A 372 -6.64 21.27 -8.93
N PRO A 373 -5.53 21.13 -9.66
CA PRO A 373 -5.28 19.95 -10.49
C PRO A 373 -4.91 18.77 -9.59
N MET A 374 -5.47 17.58 -9.89
CA MET A 374 -5.24 16.37 -9.11
C MET A 374 -4.54 15.32 -9.98
N TYR A 375 -3.47 14.70 -9.48
CA TYR A 375 -2.65 13.77 -10.27
C TYR A 375 -2.69 12.36 -9.66
N ASN A 376 -3.60 11.51 -10.15
CA ASN A 376 -3.86 10.19 -9.58
C ASN A 376 -2.79 9.11 -9.90
N ILE A 377 -1.92 9.35 -10.88
CA ILE A 377 -0.83 8.43 -11.24
C ILE A 377 0.48 8.85 -10.57
N SER A 378 0.98 10.04 -10.88
CA SER A 378 2.23 10.56 -10.30
C SER A 378 2.37 12.04 -10.62
N ARG A 379 3.14 12.73 -9.78
CA ARG A 379 3.61 14.10 -9.99
C ARG A 379 4.82 14.32 -9.07
N THR A 380 5.64 15.32 -9.35
CA THR A 380 6.76 15.72 -8.49
C THR A 380 6.96 17.23 -8.51
N SER A 381 7.44 17.79 -7.40
CA SER A 381 7.89 19.18 -7.28
C SER A 381 9.32 19.39 -7.80
N ILE A 382 10.07 18.30 -7.97
CA ILE A 382 11.46 18.32 -8.42
C ILE A 382 11.53 18.64 -9.92
N ARG A 383 12.54 19.40 -10.30
CA ARG A 383 12.83 19.77 -11.70
C ARG A 383 14.24 19.33 -12.08
N SER A 384 14.51 19.23 -13.38
CA SER A 384 15.86 18.87 -13.85
C SER A 384 16.96 19.82 -13.38
N ALA A 385 16.63 21.09 -13.12
CA ALA A 385 17.56 22.04 -12.50
C ALA A 385 17.95 21.63 -11.06
N ASP A 386 17.02 21.05 -10.29
CA ASP A 386 17.32 20.54 -8.94
C ASP A 386 18.30 19.36 -9.01
N ILE A 387 18.19 18.50 -10.03
CA ILE A 387 19.12 17.39 -10.27
C ILE A 387 20.48 17.89 -10.72
N ALA A 388 20.52 18.90 -11.60
CA ALA A 388 21.76 19.52 -12.07
C ALA A 388 22.54 20.21 -10.94
N ALA A 389 21.82 20.76 -9.95
CA ALA A 389 22.39 21.43 -8.79
C ALA A 389 22.99 20.47 -7.74
N LEU A 390 22.79 19.16 -7.86
CA LEU A 390 23.40 18.20 -6.94
C LEU A 390 24.94 18.28 -7.03
N PRO A 391 25.68 18.15 -5.90
CA PRO A 391 27.14 18.07 -5.94
C PRO A 391 27.58 16.79 -6.65
N ALA A 392 28.53 16.88 -7.59
CA ALA A 392 28.94 15.76 -8.46
C ALA A 392 29.40 14.51 -7.70
N ASN A 393 30.03 14.69 -6.54
CA ASN A 393 30.69 13.63 -5.78
C ASN A 393 30.04 13.37 -4.41
N ASP A 394 28.78 13.79 -4.20
CA ASP A 394 28.07 13.58 -2.93
C ASP A 394 26.99 12.50 -3.08
N THR A 395 27.35 11.26 -2.75
CA THR A 395 26.44 10.09 -2.75
C THR A 395 25.21 10.32 -1.87
N ARG A 396 25.38 10.96 -0.71
CA ARG A 396 24.29 11.21 0.23
C ARG A 396 23.29 12.21 -0.35
N ALA A 397 23.75 13.25 -1.04
CA ALA A 397 22.86 14.21 -1.71
C ALA A 397 22.00 13.54 -2.79
N HIS A 398 22.60 12.63 -3.58
CA HIS A 398 21.85 11.87 -4.59
C HIS A 398 20.86 10.88 -3.96
N LEU A 399 21.26 10.19 -2.89
CA LEU A 399 20.39 9.24 -2.18
C LEU A 399 19.19 9.96 -1.52
N ARG A 400 19.42 11.14 -0.93
CA ARG A 400 18.34 11.99 -0.42
C ARG A 400 17.38 12.42 -1.53
N MET A 401 17.91 12.85 -2.68
CA MET A 401 17.09 13.24 -3.84
C MET A 401 16.26 12.06 -4.37
N LEU A 402 16.86 10.87 -4.46
CA LEU A 402 16.16 9.65 -4.82
C LEU A 402 14.97 9.38 -3.88
N TYR A 403 15.19 9.44 -2.56
CA TYR A 403 14.12 9.20 -1.59
C TYR A 403 13.03 10.26 -1.62
N LEU A 404 13.38 11.53 -1.90
CA LEU A 404 12.39 12.59 -2.10
C LEU A 404 11.55 12.36 -3.36
N LEU A 405 12.18 11.95 -4.47
CA LEU A 405 11.46 11.57 -5.69
C LEU A 405 10.53 10.38 -5.45
N ARG A 406 11.01 9.34 -4.74
CA ARG A 406 10.18 8.18 -4.37
C ARG A 406 9.01 8.60 -3.49
N GLN A 407 9.24 9.48 -2.50
CA GLN A 407 8.19 9.99 -1.62
C GLN A 407 7.08 10.71 -2.42
N GLU A 408 7.46 11.64 -3.30
CA GLU A 408 6.47 12.41 -4.07
C GLU A 408 5.78 11.56 -5.15
N ILE A 409 6.54 10.76 -5.90
CA ILE A 409 5.98 9.95 -6.99
C ILE A 409 5.06 8.86 -6.44
N PHE A 410 5.41 8.22 -5.32
CA PHE A 410 4.63 7.13 -4.70
C PHE A 410 3.78 7.58 -3.51
N PHE A 411 3.52 8.88 -3.35
CA PHE A 411 2.61 9.39 -2.32
C PHE A 411 1.26 8.66 -2.39
N LEU A 412 0.70 8.18 -1.28
CA LEU A 412 -0.55 7.40 -1.28
C LEU A 412 -0.54 6.11 -2.13
N GLU A 413 0.63 5.48 -2.30
CA GLU A 413 0.78 4.18 -3.00
C GLU A 413 1.40 3.07 -2.14
N GLY A 414 1.52 3.31 -0.83
CA GLY A 414 1.87 2.30 0.16
C GLY A 414 3.32 1.80 0.10
N ARG A 415 4.24 2.66 -0.37
CA ARG A 415 5.67 2.32 -0.52
C ARG A 415 6.54 2.88 0.60
N ARG A 416 6.10 3.95 1.25
CA ARG A 416 6.97 4.78 2.10
C ARG A 416 7.45 4.06 3.35
N MET A 417 6.57 3.33 4.03
CA MET A 417 6.95 2.51 5.20
C MET A 417 8.05 1.49 4.86
N SER A 418 7.98 0.87 3.68
CA SER A 418 8.99 -0.11 3.26
C SER A 418 10.35 0.56 3.01
N ASP A 419 10.36 1.74 2.38
CA ASP A 419 11.57 2.57 2.19
C ASP A 419 12.17 3.05 3.53
N LEU A 420 11.33 3.29 4.54
CA LEU A 420 11.75 3.61 5.90
C LEU A 420 12.39 2.41 6.63
N GLY A 421 12.20 1.20 6.11
CA GLY A 421 12.70 -0.04 6.72
C GLY A 421 11.83 -0.58 7.84
N ILE A 422 10.63 -0.02 8.05
CA ILE A 422 9.68 -0.47 9.07
C ILE A 422 8.96 -1.74 8.56
N ARG A 423 8.75 -2.73 9.43
CA ARG A 423 7.96 -3.93 9.11
C ARG A 423 6.92 -4.18 10.20
N LEU A 424 5.69 -4.40 9.79
CA LEU A 424 4.55 -4.64 10.65
C LEU A 424 4.59 -6.07 11.23
N PRO A 425 4.02 -6.28 12.43
CA PRO A 425 3.69 -7.61 12.89
C PRO A 425 2.51 -8.18 12.12
N VAL A 426 2.41 -9.51 12.01
CA VAL A 426 1.17 -10.17 11.55
C VAL A 426 0.02 -9.92 12.54
N MET A 427 -1.22 -10.01 12.08
CA MET A 427 -2.40 -9.80 12.92
C MET A 427 -2.47 -10.77 14.11
N GLN A 428 -3.00 -10.33 15.26
CA GLN A 428 -3.11 -11.17 16.46
C GLN A 428 -3.79 -12.52 16.19
N ARG A 429 -4.88 -12.53 15.41
CA ARG A 429 -5.58 -13.79 15.06
C ARG A 429 -4.66 -14.82 14.41
N GLN A 430 -3.70 -14.39 13.58
CA GLN A 430 -2.73 -15.28 12.95
C GLN A 430 -1.80 -15.93 13.96
N ILE A 431 -1.41 -15.17 14.99
CA ILE A 431 -0.53 -15.62 16.08
C ILE A 431 -1.26 -16.67 16.93
N GLU A 432 -2.50 -16.37 17.33
CA GLU A 432 -3.31 -17.26 18.17
C GLU A 432 -3.71 -18.55 17.44
N GLY A 433 -3.95 -18.46 16.13
CA GLY A 433 -4.33 -19.61 15.31
C GLY A 433 -3.16 -20.47 14.82
N SER A 434 -1.91 -20.05 15.01
CA SER A 434 -0.74 -20.74 14.45
C SER A 434 0.21 -21.25 15.53
N THR A 435 0.44 -22.56 15.55
CA THR A 435 1.49 -23.18 16.38
C THR A 435 2.90 -22.87 15.88
N SER A 436 3.06 -22.39 14.64
CA SER A 436 4.36 -22.09 14.03
C SER A 436 4.83 -20.65 14.26
N MET A 437 3.99 -19.80 14.85
CA MET A 437 4.27 -18.39 15.15
C MET A 437 3.85 -18.01 16.58
N PRO A 438 4.47 -18.58 17.63
CA PRO A 438 4.17 -18.16 18.99
C PRO A 438 4.49 -16.68 19.20
N ALA A 439 3.81 -16.01 20.14
CA ALA A 439 4.07 -14.62 20.47
C ALA A 439 5.56 -14.38 20.82
N GLY A 440 6.13 -13.28 20.29
CA GLY A 440 7.56 -12.95 20.40
C GLY A 440 8.45 -13.63 19.35
N SER A 441 7.90 -14.48 18.48
CA SER A 441 8.65 -15.06 17.37
C SER A 441 8.80 -14.07 16.20
N PRO A 442 9.80 -14.26 15.31
CA PRO A 442 9.99 -13.32 14.20
C PRO A 442 8.74 -13.24 13.32
N GLY A 443 8.29 -12.00 13.06
CA GLY A 443 7.03 -11.71 12.34
C GLY A 443 5.85 -11.37 13.25
N THR A 444 5.94 -11.63 14.57
CA THR A 444 4.89 -11.28 15.54
C THR A 444 5.12 -9.93 16.24
N GLU A 445 6.24 -9.28 15.97
CA GLU A 445 6.61 -7.98 16.54
C GLU A 445 6.95 -7.00 15.41
N VAL A 446 6.71 -5.72 15.66
CA VAL A 446 7.10 -4.65 14.74
C VAL A 446 8.62 -4.54 14.69
N VAL A 447 9.17 -4.34 13.49
CA VAL A 447 10.58 -3.99 13.29
C VAL A 447 10.67 -2.52 12.94
N VAL A 448 11.32 -1.74 13.80
CA VAL A 448 11.54 -0.30 13.60
C VAL A 448 13.05 -0.03 13.64
N PRO A 449 13.64 0.45 12.54
CA PRO A 449 15.06 0.79 12.52
C PRO A 449 15.42 1.88 13.54
N ALA A 450 16.63 1.82 14.10
CA ALA A 450 17.06 2.72 15.17
C ALA A 450 17.10 4.21 14.76
N TYR A 451 17.27 4.50 13.47
CA TYR A 451 17.28 5.86 12.94
C TYR A 451 15.89 6.51 12.82
N ILE A 452 14.81 5.73 12.97
CA ILE A 452 13.45 6.28 12.98
C ILE A 452 13.26 7.11 14.25
N PRO A 453 12.85 8.39 14.16
CA PRO A 453 12.54 9.21 15.33
C PRO A 453 11.55 8.52 16.29
N PRO A 454 11.57 8.84 17.59
CA PRO A 454 10.62 8.27 18.55
C PRO A 454 9.23 8.89 18.39
N ALA A 455 8.19 8.18 18.85
CA ALA A 455 6.80 8.64 18.84
C ALA A 455 6.32 9.04 17.44
N ASP A 456 5.35 9.95 17.38
CA ASP A 456 4.70 10.56 16.22
C ASP A 456 5.52 11.72 15.62
N GLN A 457 6.86 11.63 15.62
CA GLN A 457 7.69 12.77 15.19
C GLN A 457 8.01 12.80 13.71
N MET A 458 7.81 11.71 12.96
CA MET A 458 8.27 11.57 11.58
C MET A 458 7.63 12.60 10.63
N ASP A 459 6.37 12.91 10.87
CA ASP A 459 5.52 13.82 10.11
C ASP A 459 5.34 15.19 10.82
N ALA A 460 5.99 15.41 11.97
CA ALA A 460 5.88 16.66 12.72
C ALA A 460 6.50 17.87 11.99
N TYR A 461 5.88 19.05 12.14
CA TYR A 461 6.34 20.33 11.56
C TYR A 461 5.92 21.53 12.42
N THR A 462 6.55 22.68 12.15
CA THR A 462 6.20 23.97 12.77
C THR A 462 5.76 24.98 11.71
N ILE A 463 4.86 25.88 12.08
CA ILE A 463 4.33 26.95 11.22
C ILE A 463 4.74 28.30 11.80
N GLU A 464 5.43 29.11 11.01
CA GLU A 464 5.80 30.49 11.31
C GLU A 464 4.95 31.42 10.41
N THR A 465 3.77 31.81 10.91
CA THR A 465 2.78 32.57 10.12
C THR A 465 3.27 33.94 9.70
N THR A 466 4.05 34.64 10.53
CA THR A 466 4.63 35.96 10.23
C THR A 466 5.60 35.95 9.06
N LEU A 467 6.29 34.82 8.85
CA LEU A 467 7.29 34.64 7.79
C LEU A 467 6.76 33.81 6.61
N ASN A 468 5.49 33.38 6.67
CA ASN A 468 4.90 32.41 5.74
C ASN A 468 5.83 31.21 5.53
N ARG A 469 6.30 30.60 6.63
CA ARG A 469 7.25 29.49 6.57
C ARG A 469 6.76 28.29 7.34
N VAL A 470 6.97 27.11 6.76
CA VAL A 470 6.78 25.82 7.41
C VAL A 470 8.12 25.14 7.51
N THR A 471 8.44 24.56 8.67
CA THR A 471 9.65 23.76 8.85
C THR A 471 9.26 22.36 9.27
N ILE A 472 9.59 21.37 8.45
CA ILE A 472 9.49 19.96 8.85
C ILE A 472 10.53 19.67 9.93
N ARG A 473 10.15 18.90 10.95
CA ARG A 473 11.03 18.60 12.09
C ARG A 473 12.17 17.68 11.68
N HIS A 474 11.84 16.58 11.01
CA HIS A 474 12.81 15.56 10.57
C HIS A 474 12.70 15.37 9.05
N ASP A 475 13.76 15.69 8.30
CA ASP A 475 13.81 15.34 6.88
C ASP A 475 14.11 13.85 6.75
N MET A 476 13.07 13.00 6.75
CA MET A 476 13.26 11.56 6.68
C MET A 476 14.03 11.12 5.42
N ASN A 477 13.93 11.86 4.31
CA ASN A 477 14.74 11.59 3.12
C ASN A 477 16.25 11.79 3.37
N PHE A 478 16.62 12.79 4.17
CA PHE A 478 18.01 12.97 4.61
C PHE A 478 18.42 11.89 5.60
N ILE A 479 17.55 11.53 6.56
CA ILE A 479 17.85 10.48 7.56
C ILE A 479 18.12 9.14 6.88
N LEU A 480 17.32 8.75 5.88
CA LEU A 480 17.57 7.56 5.07
C LEU A 480 18.90 7.62 4.34
N ALA A 481 19.22 8.77 3.74
CA ALA A 481 20.50 8.96 3.04
C ALA A 481 21.71 8.93 3.99
N GLN A 482 21.58 9.54 5.17
CA GLN A 482 22.62 9.55 6.20
C GLN A 482 22.91 8.15 6.74
N ASN A 483 21.87 7.33 6.90
CA ASN A 483 21.99 5.94 7.34
C ASN A 483 22.27 4.98 6.18
N ARG A 484 22.48 5.50 4.96
CA ARG A 484 22.76 4.71 3.76
C ARG A 484 21.75 3.59 3.55
N VAL A 485 20.48 3.85 3.86
CA VAL A 485 19.41 2.88 3.67
C VAL A 485 19.30 2.62 2.17
N SER A 486 19.41 1.36 1.79
CA SER A 486 19.11 0.83 0.46
C SER A 486 19.22 -0.70 0.53
N PRO A 487 18.45 -1.46 -0.27
CA PRO A 487 18.68 -2.89 -0.44
C PRO A 487 20.02 -3.21 -1.13
N PHE A 488 20.64 -2.23 -1.79
CA PHE A 488 21.95 -2.37 -2.40
C PHE A 488 23.00 -1.68 -1.51
N PRO A 489 24.15 -2.31 -1.24
CA PRO A 489 25.21 -1.68 -0.45
C PRO A 489 25.64 -0.33 -1.06
N ILE A 490 25.58 0.74 -0.28
CA ILE A 490 25.97 2.09 -0.68
C ILE A 490 27.45 2.33 -0.33
N PRO A 491 28.28 2.87 -1.26
CA PRO A 491 29.67 3.21 -0.99
C PRO A 491 29.84 4.20 0.18
N GLN A 492 31.05 4.23 0.75
CA GLN A 492 31.37 5.13 1.86
C GLN A 492 31.33 6.61 1.47
#